data_AF-W4QDW8-F1
#
_entry.id   AF-W4QDW8-F1
#
_cell.length_a   1.000
_cell.length_b   1.000
_cell.length_c   1.000
_cell.angle_alpha   90.00
_cell.angle_beta   90.00
_cell.angle_gamma   90.00
#
_symmetry.space_group_name_H-M   'P 1'
#
loop_
_entity.id
_entity.type
_entity.pdbx_description
1 polymer ?
#
loop_
_entity_poly.entity_id
_entity_poly.type
_entity_poly.pdbx_seq_one_letter_code
_entity_poly.pdbx_strand_id
1 'polypeptide(L)'
;MEEMKKQIEPFITTTKPQQAEVAITYSDQAKAFFQTEPLQQMDFRALVTNFYNHFVSLGVHRDVIPEKVSLEGYKLLFTPFLPYISDDYRKQAVDFVKNGGTWIIGPLSGGRTKEHTIHTIAALGVLEEIAEVEALYTYPIDGTGSIGHAFGESAPLGLWSTVFEYDEETAVGTIEGGNSNGKAFITESKVGKGKIVHLGSLPVGEEGDSLLKTVIDHYATDVRITVRTDVTSGTVVAPRIADDGKQSWVIINMDGQGGRVTIPTVAIDALTKEKVPEGRLEIGAYEYRVLSF
;
A
#
# COMPACT_ATOMS: atom_id res chain seq x y z
N MET A 1 27.91 20.79 2.71
CA MET A 1 27.60 19.64 3.59
C MET A 1 27.58 20.06 5.06
N GLU A 2 28.71 20.48 5.66
CA GLU A 2 28.74 20.83 7.09
C GLU A 2 27.87 22.04 7.47
N GLU A 3 27.85 23.07 6.61
CA GLU A 3 27.00 24.25 6.82
C GLU A 3 25.50 23.91 6.79
N MET A 4 25.08 23.12 5.79
CA MET A 4 23.71 22.60 5.67
C MET A 4 23.29 21.78 6.91
N LYS A 5 24.19 20.92 7.40
CA LYS A 5 23.94 20.12 8.60
C LYS A 5 23.66 21.04 9.79
N LYS A 6 24.50 22.06 10.03
CA LYS A 6 24.32 23.01 11.13
C LYS A 6 23.01 23.79 11.05
N GLN A 7 22.56 24.14 9.84
CA GLN A 7 21.31 24.87 9.62
C GLN A 7 20.07 24.01 9.93
N ILE A 8 20.10 22.73 9.56
CA ILE A 8 18.96 21.82 9.69
C ILE A 8 18.92 21.08 11.05
N GLU A 9 20.08 20.89 11.69
CA GLU A 9 20.23 20.12 12.93
C GLU A 9 19.26 20.56 14.06
N PRO A 10 19.04 21.86 14.34
CA PRO A 10 18.07 22.27 15.36
C PRO A 10 16.65 21.81 15.08
N PHE A 11 16.26 21.73 13.80
CA PHE A 11 14.94 21.26 13.39
C PHE A 11 14.84 19.73 13.45
N ILE A 12 15.87 19.00 12.97
CA ILE A 12 15.85 17.53 12.97
C ILE A 12 15.89 16.96 14.38
N THR A 13 16.58 17.62 15.32
CA THR A 13 16.70 17.17 16.71
C THR A 13 15.47 17.46 17.56
N THR A 14 14.59 18.36 17.12
CA THR A 14 13.36 18.75 17.86
C THR A 14 12.08 18.19 17.25
N THR A 15 12.20 17.44 16.16
CA THR A 15 11.08 16.79 15.46
C THR A 15 11.40 15.32 15.24
N LYS A 16 10.37 14.50 15.07
CA LYS A 16 10.49 13.09 14.65
C LYS A 16 9.69 12.84 13.38
N PRO A 17 10.02 11.80 12.58
CA PRO A 17 9.14 11.36 11.50
C PRO A 17 7.72 11.17 12.02
N GLN A 18 6.75 11.71 11.31
CA GLN A 18 5.35 11.50 11.64
C GLN A 18 4.95 10.09 11.20
N GLN A 19 4.38 9.31 12.12
CA GLN A 19 3.81 8.00 11.79
C GLN A 19 2.75 8.15 10.69
N ALA A 20 2.77 7.25 9.71
CA ALA A 20 1.74 7.21 8.68
C ALA A 20 0.44 6.56 9.17
N GLU A 21 -0.65 6.82 8.46
CA GLU A 21 -1.93 6.14 8.68
C GLU A 21 -2.08 4.90 7.77
N VAL A 22 -1.13 4.68 6.87
CA VAL A 22 -1.04 3.51 6.00
C VAL A 22 0.20 2.69 6.33
N ALA A 23 0.00 1.39 6.54
CA ALA A 23 1.07 0.41 6.73
C ALA A 23 1.15 -0.54 5.52
N ILE A 24 2.35 -0.71 4.98
CA ILE A 24 2.66 -1.72 3.95
C ILE A 24 3.51 -2.80 4.61
N THR A 25 3.04 -4.04 4.59
CA THR A 25 3.78 -5.17 5.17
C THR A 25 4.95 -5.57 4.29
N TYR A 26 6.15 -5.64 4.85
CA TYR A 26 7.32 -6.25 4.23
C TYR A 26 7.83 -7.38 5.13
N SER A 27 7.84 -8.61 4.62
CA SER A 27 8.24 -9.80 5.39
C SER A 27 9.53 -10.42 4.85
N ASP A 28 10.53 -10.51 5.72
CA ASP A 28 11.74 -11.30 5.44
C ASP A 28 11.43 -12.80 5.36
N GLN A 29 10.39 -13.27 6.06
CA GLN A 29 9.92 -14.65 5.93
C GLN A 29 9.33 -14.88 4.55
N ALA A 30 8.46 -13.98 4.06
CA ALA A 30 7.95 -14.07 2.69
C ALA A 30 9.10 -14.07 1.67
N LYS A 31 10.09 -13.20 1.84
CA LYS A 31 11.28 -13.19 0.99
C LYS A 31 11.97 -14.56 0.95
N ALA A 32 12.11 -15.25 2.07
CA ALA A 32 12.66 -16.60 2.12
C ALA A 32 11.76 -17.63 1.41
N PHE A 33 10.43 -17.52 1.55
CA PHE A 33 9.47 -18.36 0.82
C PHE A 33 9.63 -18.22 -0.70
N PHE A 34 9.77 -16.99 -1.22
CA PHE A 34 10.01 -16.76 -2.64
C PHE A 34 11.40 -17.23 -3.12
N GLN A 35 12.36 -17.46 -2.23
CA GLN A 35 13.65 -18.07 -2.60
C GLN A 35 13.54 -19.60 -2.76
N THR A 36 12.67 -20.25 -2.00
CA THR A 36 12.47 -21.71 -2.05
C THR A 36 11.39 -22.13 -3.05
N GLU A 37 10.35 -21.30 -3.18
CA GLU A 37 9.24 -21.45 -4.14
C GLU A 37 9.17 -20.18 -5.00
N PRO A 38 10.07 -20.04 -5.99
CA PRO A 38 10.17 -18.81 -6.77
C PRO A 38 8.97 -18.53 -7.68
N LEU A 39 7.98 -19.42 -7.71
CA LEU A 39 6.86 -19.40 -8.65
C LEU A 39 7.39 -19.19 -10.07
N GLN A 40 7.17 -18.02 -10.67
CA GLN A 40 7.68 -17.61 -11.99
C GLN A 40 8.99 -16.80 -11.90
N GLN A 41 9.91 -17.16 -11.01
CA GLN A 41 11.15 -16.41 -10.72
C GLN A 41 10.87 -14.96 -10.27
N MET A 42 9.85 -14.80 -9.43
CA MET A 42 9.45 -13.49 -8.93
C MET A 42 10.52 -12.88 -8.00
N ASP A 43 10.97 -11.66 -8.31
CA ASP A 43 11.78 -10.88 -7.38
C ASP A 43 10.87 -10.20 -6.35
N PHE A 44 10.78 -10.81 -5.16
CA PHE A 44 9.97 -10.31 -4.06
C PHE A 44 10.23 -8.83 -3.74
N ARG A 45 11.50 -8.39 -3.75
CA ARG A 45 11.84 -7.01 -3.42
C ARG A 45 11.34 -6.07 -4.51
N ALA A 46 11.54 -6.42 -5.77
CA ALA A 46 11.06 -5.63 -6.90
C ALA A 46 9.53 -5.51 -6.88
N LEU A 47 8.83 -6.60 -6.60
CA LEU A 47 7.37 -6.64 -6.51
C LEU A 47 6.82 -5.72 -5.41
N VAL A 48 7.34 -5.83 -4.18
CA VAL A 48 6.89 -4.95 -3.08
C VAL A 48 7.29 -3.49 -3.34
N THR A 49 8.46 -3.26 -3.97
CA THR A 49 8.89 -1.91 -4.37
C THR A 49 7.93 -1.30 -5.41
N ASN A 50 7.41 -2.09 -6.35
CA ASN A 50 6.44 -1.59 -7.33
C ASN A 50 5.15 -1.12 -6.65
N PHE A 51 4.57 -1.92 -5.75
CA PHE A 51 3.41 -1.48 -4.96
C PHE A 51 3.72 -0.23 -4.15
N TYR A 52 4.87 -0.19 -3.46
CA TYR A 52 5.29 1.00 -2.73
C TYR A 52 5.34 2.25 -3.62
N ASN A 53 5.79 2.12 -4.86
CA ASN A 53 5.82 3.23 -5.83
C ASN A 53 4.41 3.72 -6.21
N HIS A 54 3.39 2.85 -6.25
CA HIS A 54 2.00 3.28 -6.43
C HIS A 54 1.56 4.21 -5.29
N PHE A 55 1.81 3.84 -4.03
CA PHE A 55 1.52 4.70 -2.87
C PHE A 55 2.30 6.03 -2.92
N VAL A 56 3.57 5.99 -3.34
CA VAL A 56 4.38 7.21 -3.55
C VAL A 56 3.73 8.11 -4.59
N SER A 57 3.33 7.54 -5.74
CA SER A 57 2.75 8.30 -6.86
C SER A 57 1.39 8.92 -6.53
N LEU A 58 0.63 8.29 -5.63
CA LEU A 58 -0.62 8.82 -5.10
C LEU A 58 -0.43 9.87 -4.00
N GLY A 59 0.81 10.09 -3.56
CA GLY A 59 1.09 11.04 -2.50
C GLY A 59 0.58 10.60 -1.13
N VAL A 60 0.29 9.31 -0.95
CA VAL A 60 -0.22 8.78 0.32
C VAL A 60 0.96 8.61 1.27
N HIS A 61 0.92 9.24 2.46
CA HIS A 61 1.96 9.00 3.47
C HIS A 61 1.83 7.58 4.03
N ARG A 62 2.94 6.85 4.09
CA ARG A 62 2.99 5.41 4.33
C ARG A 62 4.26 4.98 5.05
N ASP A 63 4.10 3.98 5.91
CA ASP A 63 5.17 3.25 6.55
C ASP A 63 5.30 1.85 5.95
N VAL A 64 6.53 1.33 5.90
CA VAL A 64 6.82 -0.07 5.55
C VAL A 64 7.20 -0.79 6.84
N ILE A 65 6.41 -1.78 7.24
CA ILE A 65 6.54 -2.44 8.55
C ILE A 65 6.66 -3.96 8.42
N PRO A 66 7.42 -4.64 9.31
CA PRO A 66 7.38 -6.09 9.41
C PRO A 66 6.11 -6.59 10.13
N GLU A 67 5.80 -7.88 9.98
CA GLU A 67 4.58 -8.53 10.49
C GLU A 67 4.33 -8.35 12.00
N LYS A 68 5.37 -8.13 12.81
CA LYS A 68 5.27 -8.11 14.28
C LYS A 68 5.15 -6.72 14.89
N VAL A 69 4.99 -5.67 14.08
CA VAL A 69 4.85 -4.30 14.56
C VAL A 69 3.40 -4.03 14.95
N SER A 70 3.18 -3.22 15.99
CA SER A 70 1.84 -2.77 16.39
C SER A 70 1.11 -2.09 15.23
N LEU A 71 -0.20 -2.34 15.13
CA LEU A 71 -1.06 -1.67 14.13
C LEU A 71 -1.78 -0.43 14.70
N GLU A 72 -1.42 0.01 15.90
CA GLU A 72 -1.97 1.21 16.51
C GLU A 72 -1.64 2.46 15.68
N GLY A 73 -2.65 3.33 15.47
CA GLY A 73 -2.51 4.56 14.70
C GLY A 73 -2.67 4.41 13.18
N TYR A 74 -2.61 3.18 12.65
CA TYR A 74 -2.92 2.93 11.25
C TYR A 74 -4.42 2.83 11.01
N LYS A 75 -4.83 3.07 9.77
CA LYS A 75 -6.21 2.96 9.28
C LYS A 75 -6.31 2.03 8.07
N LEU A 76 -5.22 1.90 7.31
CA LEU A 76 -5.11 1.00 6.16
C LEU A 76 -3.87 0.11 6.32
N LEU A 77 -4.06 -1.21 6.24
CA LEU A 77 -2.99 -2.20 6.19
C LEU A 77 -2.99 -2.85 4.81
N PHE A 78 -1.85 -2.83 4.12
CA PHE A 78 -1.65 -3.46 2.82
C PHE A 78 -0.61 -4.58 2.95
N THR A 79 -1.03 -5.83 2.72
CA THR A 79 -0.18 -7.02 2.88
C THR A 79 -0.08 -7.77 1.55
N PRO A 80 0.83 -7.36 0.65
CA PRO A 80 1.06 -8.05 -0.61
C PRO A 80 2.10 -9.17 -0.45
N PHE A 81 1.99 -10.22 -1.27
CA PHE A 81 2.99 -11.29 -1.40
C PHE A 81 3.44 -11.92 -0.07
N LEU A 82 2.51 -12.24 0.83
CA LEU A 82 2.79 -12.94 2.09
C LEU A 82 2.21 -14.37 2.08
N PRO A 83 2.91 -15.36 1.48
CA PRO A 83 2.33 -16.69 1.24
C PRO A 83 1.82 -17.36 2.51
N TYR A 84 2.60 -17.27 3.59
CA TYR A 84 2.23 -17.76 4.91
C TYR A 84 1.92 -16.58 5.83
N ILE A 85 0.67 -16.52 6.30
CA ILE A 85 0.20 -15.56 7.30
C ILE A 85 0.09 -16.30 8.63
N SER A 86 0.99 -15.98 9.57
CA SER A 86 1.00 -16.60 10.89
C SER A 86 -0.29 -16.34 11.69
N ASP A 87 -0.62 -17.23 12.63
CA ASP A 87 -1.79 -17.08 13.48
C ASP A 87 -1.77 -15.79 14.31
N ASP A 88 -0.61 -15.43 14.84
CA ASP A 88 -0.42 -14.20 15.62
C ASP A 88 -0.65 -12.96 14.76
N TYR A 89 -0.04 -12.91 13.57
CA TYR A 89 -0.20 -11.78 12.65
C TYR A 89 -1.64 -11.66 12.14
N ARG A 90 -2.26 -12.79 11.75
CA ARG A 90 -3.67 -12.83 11.34
C ARG A 90 -4.58 -12.32 12.44
N LYS A 91 -4.41 -12.78 13.68
CA LYS A 91 -5.21 -12.32 14.81
C LYS A 91 -5.09 -10.81 15.01
N GLN A 92 -3.87 -10.30 15.00
CA GLN A 92 -3.61 -8.86 15.12
C GLN A 92 -4.26 -8.06 13.99
N ALA A 93 -4.14 -8.51 12.73
CA ALA A 93 -4.74 -7.86 11.58
C ALA A 93 -6.28 -7.90 11.64
N VAL A 94 -6.87 -9.03 12.04
CA VAL A 94 -8.32 -9.16 12.24
C VAL A 94 -8.82 -8.26 13.38
N ASP A 95 -8.09 -8.15 14.48
CA ASP A 95 -8.44 -7.25 15.57
C ASP A 95 -8.35 -5.77 15.12
N PHE A 96 -7.36 -5.42 14.31
CA PHE A 96 -7.26 -4.12 13.64
C PHE A 96 -8.49 -3.84 12.76
N VAL A 97 -8.89 -4.80 11.93
CA VAL A 97 -10.08 -4.67 11.07
C VAL A 97 -11.36 -4.52 11.89
N LYS A 98 -11.57 -5.37 12.91
CA LYS A 98 -12.74 -5.29 13.79
C LYS A 98 -12.89 -3.93 14.47
N ASN A 99 -11.77 -3.24 14.71
CA ASN A 99 -11.73 -1.91 15.31
C ASN A 99 -11.89 -0.76 14.30
N GLY A 100 -12.12 -1.03 13.02
CA GLY A 100 -12.42 -0.03 12.00
C GLY A 100 -11.33 0.14 10.94
N GLY A 101 -10.27 -0.67 10.98
CA GLY A 101 -9.25 -0.69 9.95
C GLY A 101 -9.69 -1.38 8.67
N THR A 102 -9.06 -1.02 7.55
CA THR A 102 -9.17 -1.76 6.28
C THR A 102 -7.91 -2.57 6.07
N TRP A 103 -8.04 -3.88 5.85
CA TRP A 103 -6.92 -4.76 5.53
C TRP A 103 -7.03 -5.28 4.09
N ILE A 104 -6.12 -4.83 3.23
CA ILE A 104 -5.99 -5.34 1.87
C ILE A 104 -4.94 -6.46 1.88
N ILE A 105 -5.37 -7.65 1.47
CA ILE A 105 -4.58 -8.87 1.44
C ILE A 105 -4.34 -9.26 -0.01
N GLY A 106 -3.09 -9.47 -0.37
CA GLY A 106 -2.74 -9.98 -1.68
C GLY A 106 -2.11 -8.96 -2.62
N PRO A 107 -1.71 -9.42 -3.83
CA PRO A 107 -1.89 -10.79 -4.31
C PRO A 107 -0.95 -11.80 -3.64
N LEU A 108 -1.14 -13.08 -3.93
CA LEU A 108 -0.26 -14.18 -3.48
C LEU A 108 -0.03 -14.21 -1.95
N SER A 109 -1.09 -14.01 -1.18
CA SER A 109 -1.01 -13.96 0.28
C SER A 109 -1.98 -14.95 0.94
N GLY A 110 -1.50 -15.65 1.96
CA GLY A 110 -2.31 -16.58 2.76
C GLY A 110 -2.46 -18.01 2.21
N GLY A 111 -2.02 -18.31 0.99
CA GLY A 111 -2.17 -19.62 0.35
C GLY A 111 -1.20 -20.72 0.80
N ARG A 112 -0.34 -20.46 1.80
CA ARG A 112 0.61 -21.44 2.35
C ARG A 112 0.52 -21.54 3.87
N THR A 113 0.92 -22.71 4.37
CA THR A 113 1.20 -22.97 5.79
C THR A 113 2.67 -22.66 6.11
N LYS A 114 3.05 -22.70 7.40
CA LYS A 114 4.46 -22.53 7.82
C LYS A 114 5.37 -23.64 7.29
N GLU A 115 4.82 -24.81 6.97
CA GLU A 115 5.52 -25.96 6.38
C GLU A 115 5.52 -25.95 4.84
N HIS A 116 5.20 -24.83 4.18
CA HIS A 116 5.17 -24.75 2.72
C HIS A 116 4.11 -25.66 2.05
N THR A 117 3.09 -26.07 2.80
CA THR A 117 1.96 -26.82 2.25
C THR A 117 0.83 -25.87 1.87
N ILE A 118 -0.14 -26.37 1.10
CA ILE A 118 -1.47 -25.75 1.03
C ILE A 118 -2.28 -26.11 2.29
N HIS A 119 -3.30 -25.32 2.57
CA HIS A 119 -4.26 -25.62 3.63
C HIS A 119 -5.15 -26.80 3.23
N THR A 120 -5.66 -27.53 4.22
CA THR A 120 -6.50 -28.73 4.00
C THR A 120 -8.00 -28.43 4.01
N ILE A 121 -8.40 -27.22 4.42
CA ILE A 121 -9.81 -26.84 4.60
C ILE A 121 -10.35 -25.94 3.49
N ALA A 122 -9.51 -25.06 2.93
CA ALA A 122 -9.84 -24.05 1.93
C ALA A 122 -8.54 -23.52 1.30
N ALA A 123 -8.55 -22.82 0.15
CA ALA A 123 -7.31 -22.40 -0.52
C ALA A 123 -6.50 -21.35 0.27
N LEU A 124 -7.18 -20.44 0.97
CA LEU A 124 -6.59 -19.42 1.85
C LEU A 124 -6.79 -19.77 3.35
N GLY A 125 -7.16 -21.01 3.63
CA GLY A 125 -7.40 -21.49 4.99
C GLY A 125 -8.50 -20.71 5.69
N VAL A 126 -8.28 -20.35 6.96
CA VAL A 126 -9.28 -19.66 7.78
C VAL A 126 -9.61 -18.23 7.33
N LEU A 127 -8.87 -17.66 6.38
CA LEU A 127 -9.18 -16.33 5.85
C LEU A 127 -10.48 -16.33 5.03
N GLU A 128 -10.80 -17.43 4.34
CA GLU A 128 -12.06 -17.59 3.61
C GLU A 128 -13.26 -17.55 4.56
N GLU A 129 -13.18 -18.25 5.70
CA GLU A 129 -14.23 -18.21 6.73
C GLU A 129 -14.38 -16.81 7.34
N ILE A 130 -13.27 -16.13 7.66
CA ILE A 130 -13.31 -14.80 8.30
C ILE A 130 -13.88 -13.73 7.36
N ALA A 131 -13.58 -13.83 6.06
CA ALA A 131 -14.03 -12.88 5.05
C ALA A 131 -15.32 -13.34 4.36
N GLU A 132 -15.87 -14.52 4.68
CA GLU A 132 -17.05 -15.07 4.02
C GLU A 132 -16.91 -15.10 2.49
N VAL A 133 -15.74 -15.52 2.00
CA VAL A 133 -15.44 -15.66 0.56
C VAL A 133 -15.01 -17.08 0.23
N GLU A 134 -15.26 -17.52 -1.00
CA GLU A 134 -14.87 -18.84 -1.48
C GLU A 134 -13.82 -18.71 -2.60
N ALA A 135 -12.63 -19.27 -2.40
CA ALA A 135 -11.62 -19.36 -3.44
C ALA A 135 -11.83 -20.64 -4.27
N LEU A 136 -12.17 -20.47 -5.55
CA LEU A 136 -12.47 -21.58 -6.47
C LEU A 136 -11.22 -22.18 -7.08
N TYR A 137 -10.34 -21.31 -7.61
CA TYR A 137 -9.21 -21.72 -8.41
C TYR A 137 -7.95 -20.99 -7.97
N THR A 138 -6.85 -21.72 -8.00
CA THR A 138 -5.52 -21.17 -7.75
C THR A 138 -4.60 -21.66 -8.86
N TYR A 139 -4.29 -20.79 -9.82
CA TYR A 139 -3.59 -21.16 -11.05
C TYR A 139 -2.87 -19.95 -11.69
N PRO A 140 -1.88 -20.16 -12.58
CA PRO A 140 -1.26 -19.07 -13.31
C PRO A 140 -2.23 -18.54 -14.37
N ILE A 141 -2.70 -17.30 -14.19
CA ILE A 141 -3.69 -16.70 -15.10
C ILE A 141 -3.05 -16.07 -16.35
N ASP A 142 -1.72 -16.02 -16.40
CA ASP A 142 -0.95 -15.45 -17.50
C ASP A 142 -1.32 -16.07 -18.87
N GLY A 143 -1.46 -15.22 -19.88
CA GLY A 143 -1.72 -15.66 -21.25
C GLY A 143 -3.11 -16.26 -21.50
N THR A 144 -4.02 -16.25 -20.51
CA THR A 144 -5.39 -16.77 -20.66
C THR A 144 -6.34 -15.79 -21.34
N GLY A 145 -5.94 -14.53 -21.53
CA GLY A 145 -6.81 -13.46 -22.01
C GLY A 145 -7.82 -12.97 -20.98
N SER A 146 -7.59 -13.24 -19.69
CA SER A 146 -8.43 -12.75 -18.59
C SER A 146 -8.20 -11.26 -18.35
N ILE A 147 -9.28 -10.48 -18.36
CA ILE A 147 -9.30 -9.05 -18.04
C ILE A 147 -10.04 -8.84 -16.73
N GLY A 148 -9.44 -8.14 -15.79
CA GLY A 148 -10.08 -7.74 -14.54
C GLY A 148 -10.72 -6.37 -14.69
N HIS A 149 -11.95 -6.22 -14.19
CA HIS A 149 -12.71 -4.97 -14.14
C HIS A 149 -13.02 -4.61 -12.70
N ALA A 150 -12.59 -3.43 -12.24
CA ALA A 150 -12.93 -2.92 -10.91
C ALA A 150 -12.87 -1.40 -10.90
N PHE A 151 -13.74 -0.76 -10.11
CA PHE A 151 -13.73 0.70 -9.90
C PHE A 151 -13.75 1.55 -11.19
N GLY A 152 -14.39 1.04 -12.26
CA GLY A 152 -14.47 1.72 -13.55
C GLY A 152 -13.23 1.60 -14.45
N GLU A 153 -12.23 0.82 -14.02
CA GLU A 153 -11.03 0.51 -14.78
C GLU A 153 -10.95 -0.97 -15.14
N SER A 154 -10.13 -1.28 -16.14
CA SER A 154 -9.91 -2.63 -16.62
C SER A 154 -8.46 -2.88 -16.97
N ALA A 155 -7.94 -4.05 -16.63
CA ALA A 155 -6.56 -4.42 -16.93
C ALA A 155 -6.41 -5.93 -17.17
N PRO A 156 -5.44 -6.37 -17.98
CA PRO A 156 -5.06 -7.78 -18.02
C PRO A 156 -4.66 -8.28 -16.64
N LEU A 157 -5.05 -9.51 -16.31
CA LEU A 157 -4.64 -10.19 -15.09
C LEU A 157 -3.44 -11.10 -15.36
N GLY A 158 -2.54 -11.19 -14.38
CA GLY A 158 -1.34 -12.01 -14.48
C GLY A 158 -0.93 -12.64 -13.15
N LEU A 159 0.18 -13.37 -13.24
CA LEU A 159 0.78 -14.17 -12.19
C LEU A 159 -0.10 -15.31 -11.67
N TRP A 160 0.43 -15.98 -10.66
CA TRP A 160 -0.31 -16.96 -9.88
C TRP A 160 -1.44 -16.29 -9.11
N SER A 161 -2.67 -16.64 -9.45
CA SER A 161 -3.86 -15.94 -9.01
C SER A 161 -4.77 -16.84 -8.19
N THR A 162 -5.41 -16.25 -7.19
CA THR A 162 -6.56 -16.84 -6.48
C THR A 162 -7.82 -16.20 -7.05
N VAL A 163 -8.69 -17.03 -7.62
CA VAL A 163 -9.96 -16.60 -8.21
C VAL A 163 -11.09 -16.97 -7.25
N PHE A 164 -11.94 -16.01 -6.95
CA PHE A 164 -13.05 -16.17 -6.02
C PHE A 164 -14.37 -16.46 -6.74
N GLU A 165 -15.25 -17.22 -6.11
CA GLU A 165 -16.64 -17.30 -6.54
C GLU A 165 -17.27 -15.90 -6.54
N TYR A 166 -18.11 -15.64 -7.53
CA TYR A 166 -18.78 -14.35 -7.60
C TYR A 166 -19.93 -14.31 -6.60
N ASP A 167 -19.93 -13.26 -5.79
CA ASP A 167 -21.01 -12.93 -4.87
C ASP A 167 -21.32 -11.44 -5.02
N GLU A 168 -22.59 -11.07 -5.20
CA GLU A 168 -23.00 -9.67 -5.36
C GLU A 168 -22.70 -8.82 -4.10
N GLU A 169 -22.65 -9.44 -2.92
CA GLU A 169 -22.38 -8.74 -1.66
C GLU A 169 -20.89 -8.44 -1.45
N THR A 170 -19.99 -9.26 -2.00
CA THR A 170 -18.54 -9.16 -1.74
C THR A 170 -17.70 -8.84 -2.97
N ALA A 171 -18.15 -9.16 -4.18
CA ALA A 171 -17.36 -8.95 -5.39
C ALA A 171 -17.29 -7.46 -5.76
N VAL A 172 -16.09 -6.90 -5.71
CA VAL A 172 -15.81 -5.51 -6.14
C VAL A 172 -14.91 -5.45 -7.38
N GLY A 173 -14.38 -6.59 -7.82
CA GLY A 173 -13.67 -6.74 -9.07
C GLY A 173 -13.97 -8.07 -9.75
N THR A 174 -14.41 -8.02 -11.01
CA THR A 174 -14.86 -9.18 -11.80
C THR A 174 -13.89 -9.50 -12.93
N ILE A 175 -13.89 -10.75 -13.38
CA ILE A 175 -13.06 -11.25 -14.48
C ILE A 175 -13.91 -11.44 -15.74
N GLU A 176 -13.47 -10.88 -16.85
CA GLU A 176 -13.96 -11.16 -18.20
C GLU A 176 -12.94 -12.03 -18.96
N GLY A 177 -13.43 -13.03 -19.69
CA GLY A 177 -12.60 -13.90 -20.51
C GLY A 177 -11.81 -14.97 -19.74
N GLY A 178 -10.98 -15.70 -20.47
CA GLY A 178 -10.20 -16.82 -19.95
C GLY A 178 -11.04 -17.93 -19.31
N ASN A 179 -10.43 -18.67 -18.39
CA ASN A 179 -11.06 -19.83 -17.72
C ASN A 179 -11.89 -19.43 -16.49
N SER A 180 -11.89 -18.15 -16.13
CA SER A 180 -12.51 -17.61 -14.92
C SER A 180 -13.55 -16.52 -15.22
N ASN A 181 -14.10 -16.53 -16.43
CA ASN A 181 -15.11 -15.56 -16.85
C ASN A 181 -16.31 -15.53 -15.90
N GLY A 182 -16.69 -14.33 -15.46
CA GLY A 182 -17.78 -14.10 -14.52
C GLY A 182 -17.45 -14.36 -13.05
N LYS A 183 -16.18 -14.64 -12.72
CA LYS A 183 -15.68 -14.82 -11.34
C LYS A 183 -15.08 -13.53 -10.80
N ALA A 184 -14.75 -13.50 -9.51
CA ALA A 184 -14.16 -12.33 -8.87
C ALA A 184 -12.64 -12.45 -8.73
N PHE A 185 -11.92 -11.33 -8.92
CA PHE A 185 -10.50 -11.20 -8.60
C PHE A 185 -10.24 -10.22 -7.45
N ILE A 186 -11.22 -9.37 -7.11
CA ILE A 186 -11.20 -8.56 -5.89
C ILE A 186 -12.50 -8.79 -5.13
N THR A 187 -12.39 -9.11 -3.85
CA THR A 187 -13.52 -9.17 -2.93
C THR A 187 -13.35 -8.18 -1.78
N GLU A 188 -14.44 -7.67 -1.25
CA GLU A 188 -14.53 -6.83 -0.05
C GLU A 188 -15.53 -7.45 0.92
N SER A 189 -15.14 -7.63 2.17
CA SER A 189 -15.98 -8.21 3.21
C SER A 189 -15.96 -7.36 4.47
N LYS A 190 -17.13 -7.02 4.99
CA LYS A 190 -17.24 -6.26 6.25
C LYS A 190 -16.97 -7.17 7.44
N VAL A 191 -16.02 -6.77 8.29
CA VAL A 191 -15.66 -7.52 9.49
C VAL A 191 -15.60 -6.57 10.68
N GLY A 192 -16.57 -6.69 11.59
CA GLY A 192 -16.73 -5.75 12.70
C GLY A 192 -17.03 -4.33 12.19
N LYS A 193 -16.19 -3.35 12.55
CA LYS A 193 -16.33 -1.95 12.11
C LYS A 193 -15.56 -1.63 10.83
N GLY A 194 -14.70 -2.54 10.37
CA GLY A 194 -13.84 -2.36 9.21
C GLY A 194 -14.14 -3.38 8.12
N LYS A 195 -13.15 -3.63 7.27
CA LYS A 195 -13.27 -4.56 6.14
C LYS A 195 -11.97 -5.27 5.80
N ILE A 196 -12.11 -6.46 5.22
CA ILE A 196 -11.03 -7.20 4.56
C ILE A 196 -11.24 -7.10 3.06
N VAL A 197 -10.18 -6.84 2.32
CA VAL A 197 -10.20 -6.78 0.86
C VAL A 197 -9.20 -7.80 0.35
N HIS A 198 -9.64 -8.81 -0.41
CA HIS A 198 -8.71 -9.71 -1.07
C HIS A 198 -8.45 -9.26 -2.50
N LEU A 199 -7.18 -9.02 -2.84
CA LEU A 199 -6.71 -8.87 -4.21
C LEU A 199 -6.17 -10.22 -4.66
N GLY A 200 -7.01 -11.03 -5.30
CA GLY A 200 -6.69 -12.42 -5.64
C GLY A 200 -5.77 -12.58 -6.86
N SER A 201 -5.91 -11.70 -7.85
CA SER A 201 -5.10 -11.68 -9.08
C SER A 201 -4.36 -10.34 -9.21
N LEU A 202 -3.18 -10.33 -9.83
CA LEU A 202 -2.43 -9.08 -10.06
C LEU A 202 -2.86 -8.45 -11.41
N PRO A 203 -3.37 -7.22 -11.42
CA PRO A 203 -3.44 -6.42 -12.64
C PRO A 203 -2.03 -6.12 -13.18
N VAL A 204 -1.81 -6.35 -14.47
CA VAL A 204 -0.49 -6.17 -15.11
C VAL A 204 -0.54 -5.14 -16.24
N GLY A 205 0.62 -4.58 -16.60
CA GLY A 205 0.74 -3.53 -17.61
C GLY A 205 0.47 -2.13 -17.07
N GLU A 206 0.49 -1.13 -17.95
CA GLU A 206 0.22 0.27 -17.58
C GLU A 206 -1.21 0.44 -17.07
N GLU A 207 -2.16 -0.27 -17.67
CA GLU A 207 -3.55 -0.35 -17.23
C GLU A 207 -3.65 -1.01 -15.84
N GLY A 208 -2.81 -2.02 -15.58
CA GLY A 208 -2.71 -2.67 -14.28
C GLY A 208 -2.20 -1.72 -13.19
N ASP A 209 -1.16 -0.95 -13.49
CA ASP A 209 -0.64 0.09 -12.59
C ASP A 209 -1.69 1.18 -12.30
N SER A 210 -2.49 1.57 -13.29
CA SER A 210 -3.60 2.51 -13.12
C SER A 210 -4.67 1.92 -12.19
N LEU A 211 -5.12 0.70 -12.48
CA LEU A 211 -6.14 0.02 -11.69
C LEU A 211 -5.71 -0.17 -10.23
N LEU A 212 -4.45 -0.59 -10.00
CA LEU A 212 -3.91 -0.74 -8.65
C LEU A 212 -3.87 0.58 -7.89
N LYS A 213 -3.50 1.69 -8.54
CA LYS A 213 -3.56 3.02 -7.93
C LYS A 213 -4.99 3.40 -7.56
N THR A 214 -5.95 3.13 -8.43
CA THR A 214 -7.37 3.41 -8.17
C THR A 214 -7.91 2.58 -6.99
N VAL A 215 -7.53 1.31 -6.90
CA VAL A 215 -7.86 0.46 -5.73
C VAL A 215 -7.25 1.06 -4.45
N ILE A 216 -5.96 1.41 -4.46
CA ILE A 216 -5.28 1.99 -3.30
C ILE A 216 -5.94 3.32 -2.90
N ASP A 217 -6.20 4.20 -3.86
CA ASP A 217 -6.79 5.52 -3.60
C ASP A 217 -8.22 5.42 -3.07
N HIS A 218 -9.02 4.48 -3.60
CA HIS A 218 -10.36 4.19 -3.13
C HIS A 218 -10.35 3.86 -1.63
N TYR A 219 -9.54 2.88 -1.22
CA TYR A 219 -9.50 2.45 0.18
C TYR A 219 -8.81 3.46 1.10
N ALA A 220 -7.81 4.19 0.62
CA ALA A 220 -7.22 5.30 1.37
C ALA A 220 -8.23 6.45 1.60
N THR A 221 -9.12 6.69 0.64
CA THR A 221 -10.20 7.67 0.78
C THR A 221 -11.29 7.19 1.72
N ASP A 222 -11.69 5.92 1.61
CA ASP A 222 -12.70 5.28 2.48
C ASP A 222 -12.36 5.42 3.96
N VAL A 223 -11.10 5.14 4.33
CA VAL A 223 -10.62 5.29 5.71
C VAL A 223 -10.16 6.72 6.06
N ARG A 224 -10.29 7.67 5.14
CA ARG A 224 -9.96 9.10 5.33
C ARG A 224 -8.52 9.31 5.81
N ILE A 225 -7.56 8.82 5.02
CA ILE A 225 -6.14 9.15 5.22
C ILE A 225 -5.97 10.67 5.09
N THR A 226 -5.33 11.28 6.08
CA THR A 226 -5.25 12.74 6.28
C THR A 226 -3.97 13.33 5.73
N VAL A 227 -2.86 12.58 5.76
CA VAL A 227 -1.57 13.06 5.25
C VAL A 227 -1.40 12.63 3.80
N ARG A 228 -1.70 13.56 2.89
CA ARG A 228 -1.50 13.43 1.45
C ARG A 228 -0.65 14.56 0.91
N THR A 229 0.15 14.27 -0.10
CA THR A 229 1.07 15.22 -0.72
C THR A 229 0.89 15.22 -2.23
N ASP A 230 0.71 16.38 -2.84
CA ASP A 230 0.73 16.51 -4.31
C ASP A 230 2.10 17.02 -4.73
N VAL A 231 2.87 16.15 -5.38
CA VAL A 231 4.25 16.41 -5.80
C VAL A 231 4.50 15.86 -7.20
N THR A 232 5.42 16.48 -7.94
CA THR A 232 5.93 15.86 -9.18
C THR A 232 6.90 14.72 -8.88
N SER A 233 7.09 13.84 -9.87
CA SER A 233 8.14 12.83 -9.83
C SER A 233 9.48 13.41 -9.41
N GLY A 234 10.26 12.62 -8.68
CA GLY A 234 11.55 13.04 -8.12
C GLY A 234 11.46 13.94 -6.89
N THR A 235 10.31 14.55 -6.58
CA THR A 235 10.11 15.35 -5.37
C THR A 235 9.49 14.52 -4.26
N VAL A 236 10.12 14.53 -3.09
CA VAL A 236 9.69 13.76 -1.92
C VAL A 236 9.35 14.72 -0.78
N VAL A 237 8.25 14.45 -0.10
CA VAL A 237 7.88 15.10 1.16
C VAL A 237 8.02 14.07 2.27
N ALA A 238 8.75 14.43 3.33
CA ALA A 238 8.89 13.66 4.56
C ALA A 238 8.22 14.42 5.70
N PRO A 239 6.97 14.05 6.07
CA PRO A 239 6.26 14.65 7.19
C PRO A 239 6.95 14.34 8.53
N ARG A 240 7.00 15.36 9.39
CA ARG A 240 7.57 15.32 10.73
C ARG A 240 6.67 16.04 11.71
N ILE A 241 6.76 15.64 12.97
CA ILE A 241 6.00 16.22 14.08
C ILE A 241 6.93 16.57 15.24
N ALA A 242 6.74 17.74 15.84
CA ALA A 242 7.39 18.15 17.08
C ALA A 242 6.61 17.65 18.31
N ASP A 243 7.24 17.71 19.49
CA ASP A 243 6.61 17.28 20.75
C ASP A 243 5.41 18.16 21.16
N ASP A 244 5.36 19.40 20.68
CA ASP A 244 4.22 20.31 20.85
C ASP A 244 3.07 20.05 19.84
N GLY A 245 3.21 19.03 18.99
CA GLY A 245 2.24 18.64 17.97
C GLY A 245 2.36 19.41 16.66
N LYS A 246 3.29 20.36 16.54
CA LYS A 246 3.48 21.13 15.31
C LYS A 246 3.96 20.24 14.17
N GLN A 247 3.28 20.32 13.03
CA GLN A 247 3.63 19.57 11.83
C GLN A 247 4.64 20.32 10.98
N SER A 248 5.52 19.57 10.32
CA SER A 248 6.49 20.13 9.40
C SER A 248 6.81 19.15 8.29
N TRP A 249 7.11 19.68 7.11
CA TRP A 249 7.49 18.90 5.94
C TRP A 249 8.95 19.19 5.59
N VAL A 250 9.73 18.12 5.42
CA VAL A 250 11.02 18.19 4.74
C VAL A 250 10.78 17.82 3.28
N ILE A 251 10.99 18.77 2.39
CA ILE A 251 10.70 18.64 0.96
C ILE A 251 12.03 18.61 0.23
N ILE A 252 12.25 17.63 -0.65
CA ILE A 252 13.53 17.46 -1.35
C ILE A 252 13.26 17.02 -2.79
N ASN A 253 13.87 17.68 -3.77
CA ASN A 253 13.99 17.15 -5.11
C ASN A 253 15.20 16.20 -5.18
N MET A 254 14.95 14.90 -5.37
CA MET A 254 15.97 13.85 -5.30
C MET A 254 16.57 13.48 -6.65
N ASP A 255 15.92 13.84 -7.77
CA ASP A 255 16.33 13.45 -9.12
C ASP A 255 17.12 14.52 -9.89
N GLY A 256 17.23 15.74 -9.34
CA GLY A 256 17.97 16.84 -9.93
C GLY A 256 17.28 17.49 -11.14
N GLN A 257 16.01 17.17 -11.40
CA GLN A 257 15.25 17.78 -12.50
C GLN A 257 14.40 18.97 -12.03
N GLY A 258 14.41 19.24 -10.71
CA GLY A 258 13.45 20.14 -10.09
C GLY A 258 12.05 19.52 -10.07
N GLY A 259 11.11 20.26 -9.48
CA GLY A 259 9.75 19.80 -9.34
C GLY A 259 8.86 20.79 -8.61
N ARG A 260 7.71 20.32 -8.18
CA ARG A 260 6.76 21.11 -7.42
C ARG A 260 6.16 20.31 -6.28
N VAL A 261 5.65 21.05 -5.31
CA VAL A 261 4.82 20.56 -4.21
C VAL A 261 3.64 21.51 -4.02
N THR A 262 2.45 20.98 -3.72
CA THR A 262 1.31 21.78 -3.31
C THR A 262 1.30 21.90 -1.78
N ILE A 263 1.40 23.14 -1.31
CA ILE A 263 1.40 23.49 0.11
C ILE A 263 -0.05 23.64 0.60
N PRO A 264 -0.50 22.86 1.60
CA PRO A 264 -1.92 22.75 1.97
C PRO A 264 -2.45 23.96 2.75
N THR A 265 -1.58 24.69 3.42
CA THR A 265 -1.91 25.92 4.12
C THR A 265 -0.65 26.77 4.26
N VAL A 266 -0.81 28.03 4.67
CA VAL A 266 0.32 28.91 4.91
C VAL A 266 1.37 28.27 5.82
N ALA A 267 2.63 28.33 5.42
CA ALA A 267 3.74 27.75 6.16
C ALA A 267 4.85 28.78 6.41
N ILE A 268 5.75 28.47 7.32
CA ILE A 268 6.99 29.21 7.54
C ILE A 268 8.16 28.32 7.18
N ASP A 269 9.04 28.83 6.34
CA ASP A 269 10.30 28.17 6.06
C ASP A 269 11.21 28.23 7.29
N ALA A 270 11.56 27.07 7.84
CA ALA A 270 12.38 26.98 9.04
C ALA A 270 13.81 27.50 8.83
N LEU A 271 14.30 27.55 7.58
CA LEU A 271 15.65 27.96 7.23
C LEU A 271 15.69 29.45 6.87
N THR A 272 14.81 29.90 5.97
CA THR A 272 14.80 31.31 5.51
C THR A 272 13.97 32.23 6.40
N LYS A 273 13.11 31.67 7.25
CA LYS A 273 12.09 32.38 8.06
C LYS A 273 11.04 33.10 7.22
N GLU A 274 10.99 32.83 5.92
CA GLU A 274 10.02 33.43 5.02
C GLU A 274 8.67 32.72 5.13
N LYS A 275 7.61 33.48 4.87
CA LYS A 275 6.25 32.97 4.78
C LYS A 275 6.05 32.35 3.40
N VAL A 276 5.63 31.09 3.36
CA VAL A 276 5.27 30.38 2.14
C VAL A 276 3.75 30.33 2.04
N PRO A 277 3.14 30.88 0.98
CA PRO A 277 1.69 30.85 0.82
C PRO A 277 1.18 29.43 0.55
N GLU A 278 -0.10 29.22 0.81
CA GLU A 278 -0.83 28.04 0.33
C GLU A 278 -0.81 27.98 -1.20
N GLY A 279 -0.77 26.76 -1.73
CA GLY A 279 -0.76 26.48 -3.16
C GLY A 279 0.59 25.99 -3.67
N ARG A 280 0.83 26.18 -4.95
CA ARG A 280 1.97 25.58 -5.66
C ARG A 280 3.30 26.25 -5.26
N LEU A 281 4.26 25.44 -4.85
CA LEU A 281 5.65 25.82 -4.60
C LEU A 281 6.58 25.06 -5.57
N GLU A 282 7.42 25.79 -6.30
CA GLU A 282 8.48 25.20 -7.11
C GLU A 282 9.67 24.82 -6.24
N ILE A 283 10.30 23.70 -6.56
CA ILE A 283 11.49 23.16 -5.92
C ILE A 283 12.55 22.98 -7.01
N GLY A 284 13.67 23.68 -6.91
CA GLY A 284 14.79 23.58 -7.83
C GLY A 284 15.49 22.22 -7.79
N ALA A 285 16.39 22.00 -8.75
CA ALA A 285 17.20 20.79 -8.83
C ALA A 285 18.02 20.58 -7.55
N TYR A 286 17.84 19.43 -6.89
CA TYR A 286 18.46 19.10 -5.59
C TYR A 286 18.16 20.10 -4.46
N GLU A 287 17.15 20.97 -4.65
CA GLU A 287 16.71 21.89 -3.62
C GLU A 287 15.98 21.12 -2.52
N TYR A 288 16.16 21.59 -1.28
CA TYR A 288 15.38 21.14 -0.14
C TYR A 288 14.78 22.33 0.60
N ARG A 289 13.61 22.10 1.19
CA ARG A 289 12.87 23.08 2.01
C ARG A 289 12.38 22.42 3.28
N VAL A 290 12.33 23.19 4.35
CA VAL A 290 11.78 22.74 5.63
C VAL A 290 10.64 23.67 5.99
N LEU A 291 9.41 23.21 5.83
CA LEU A 291 8.22 24.04 6.03
C LEU A 291 7.51 23.62 7.31
N SER A 292 7.20 24.56 8.18
CA SER A 292 6.43 24.34 9.40
C SER A 292 5.06 24.98 9.28
N PHE A 293 4.02 24.22 9.59
CA PHE A 293 2.61 24.61 9.56
C PHE A 293 2.12 25.01 10.95
#